data_AF-A0A0G9N2R8-F1
#
_entry.id   AF-A0A0G9N2R8-F1
#
_cell.length_a   1.000
_cell.length_b   1.000
_cell.length_c   1.000
_cell.angle_alpha   90.00
_cell.angle_beta   90.00
_cell.angle_gamma   90.00
#
_symmetry.space_group_name_H-M   'P 1'
#
loop_
_entity.id
_entity.type
_entity.pdbx_description
1 polymer ?
#
loop_
_entity_poly.entity_id
_entity_poly.type
_entity_poly.pdbx_seq_one_letter_code
_entity_poly.pdbx_strand_id
1 'polypeptide(L)'
;MGDRVYPSGGYLQQRYGLSDEEAARRHIVMDAAVAFNTSLYENPPQGYSDLWIRHEPTFAIVLNVRPPYDRAAFLARAPEVLRGDLEFFEVTRTRTEIERDQDRIIASWRGFRNWSGGYEVQTDRFRFTTASDAEHAAMRAALPADLREQVVLAVGPQPVPLSR
;
A
#
# COMPACT_ATOMS: atom_id res chain seq x y z
N MET A 1 -8.39 -28.72 -18.58
CA MET A 1 -7.29 -27.95 -17.96
C MET A 1 -6.77 -27.02 -19.02
N GLY A 2 -7.21 -25.77 -19.02
CA GLY A 2 -6.71 -24.75 -19.94
C GLY A 2 -5.70 -23.90 -19.20
N ASP A 3 -4.45 -23.96 -19.63
CA ASP A 3 -3.37 -23.10 -19.13
C ASP A 3 -3.73 -21.64 -19.42
N ARG A 4 -4.09 -20.90 -18.37
CA ARG A 4 -4.04 -19.44 -18.45
C ARG A 4 -2.58 -19.03 -18.40
N VAL A 5 -2.00 -18.82 -19.58
CA VAL A 5 -0.73 -18.11 -19.72
C VAL A 5 -0.99 -16.64 -19.39
N TYR A 6 -0.70 -16.24 -18.15
CA TYR A 6 -0.66 -14.84 -17.77
C TYR A 6 0.66 -14.22 -18.29
N PRO A 7 0.63 -13.08 -19.00
CA PRO A 7 1.83 -12.43 -19.54
C PRO A 7 2.71 -11.73 -18.46
N SER A 8 2.60 -12.14 -17.19
CA SER A 8 3.23 -11.51 -16.02
C SER A 8 4.61 -12.09 -15.67
N GLY A 9 4.96 -13.29 -16.15
CA GLY A 9 6.26 -13.92 -15.85
C GLY A 9 7.45 -13.04 -16.26
N GLY A 10 7.34 -12.36 -17.41
CA GLY A 10 8.40 -11.51 -17.95
C GLY A 10 8.77 -10.33 -17.07
N TYR A 11 7.83 -9.71 -16.34
CA TYR A 11 8.13 -8.55 -15.51
C TYR A 11 9.05 -8.93 -14.35
N LEU A 12 8.72 -10.00 -13.62
CA LEU A 12 9.48 -10.41 -12.44
C LEU A 12 10.89 -10.89 -12.81
N GLN A 13 11.02 -11.60 -13.93
CA GLN A 13 12.32 -12.02 -14.48
C GLN A 13 13.15 -10.81 -14.91
N GLN A 14 12.58 -9.88 -15.69
CA GLN A 14 13.30 -8.72 -16.22
C GLN A 14 13.69 -7.71 -15.14
N ARG A 15 12.78 -7.43 -14.19
CA ARG A 15 12.97 -6.39 -13.17
C ARG A 15 13.87 -6.83 -12.03
N TYR A 16 13.78 -8.10 -11.64
CA TYR A 16 14.42 -8.65 -10.43
C TYR A 16 15.40 -9.80 -10.72
N GLY A 17 15.64 -10.15 -12.00
CA GLY A 17 16.61 -11.19 -12.37
C GLY A 17 16.24 -12.59 -11.89
N LEU A 18 14.95 -12.87 -11.70
CA LEU A 18 14.48 -14.15 -11.16
C LEU A 18 14.48 -15.25 -12.23
N SER A 19 14.69 -16.50 -11.79
CA SER A 19 14.43 -17.67 -12.63
C SER A 19 12.94 -17.82 -12.92
N ASP A 20 12.60 -18.54 -13.97
CA ASP A 20 11.21 -18.84 -14.37
C ASP A 20 10.43 -19.49 -13.22
N GLU A 21 11.06 -20.43 -12.52
CA GLU A 21 10.47 -21.13 -11.38
C GLU A 21 10.17 -20.19 -10.22
N GLU A 22 11.11 -19.32 -9.83
CA GLU A 22 10.90 -18.37 -8.74
C GLU A 22 9.90 -17.28 -9.12
N ALA A 23 9.92 -16.82 -10.37
CA ALA A 23 8.93 -15.89 -10.89
C ALA A 23 7.51 -16.48 -10.87
N ALA A 24 7.36 -17.75 -11.30
CA ALA A 24 6.08 -18.46 -11.24
C ALA A 24 5.59 -18.63 -9.79
N ARG A 25 6.48 -19.04 -8.87
CA ARG A 25 6.16 -19.15 -7.44
C ARG A 25 5.70 -17.81 -6.85
N ARG A 26 6.46 -16.72 -7.09
CA ARG A 26 6.08 -15.38 -6.60
C ARG A 26 4.75 -14.93 -7.18
N HIS A 27 4.46 -15.23 -8.44
CA HIS A 27 3.19 -14.84 -9.04
C HIS A 27 2.00 -15.50 -8.32
N ILE A 28 2.08 -16.80 -8.03
CA ILE A 28 1.07 -17.53 -7.25
C ILE A 28 0.87 -16.89 -5.88
N VAL A 29 1.97 -16.55 -5.20
CA VAL A 29 1.93 -15.93 -3.88
C VAL A 29 1.32 -14.52 -3.96
N MET A 30 1.66 -13.72 -4.97
CA MET A 30 1.11 -12.39 -5.16
C MET A 30 -0.40 -12.42 -5.41
N ASP A 31 -0.88 -13.33 -6.26
CA ASP A 31 -2.32 -13.48 -6.52
C ASP A 31 -3.07 -13.89 -5.24
N ALA A 32 -2.52 -14.83 -4.48
CA ALA A 32 -3.06 -15.21 -3.18
C ALA A 32 -3.04 -14.04 -2.18
N ALA A 33 -2.00 -13.20 -2.20
CA ALA A 33 -1.90 -12.04 -1.34
C ALA A 33 -2.95 -10.98 -1.69
N VAL A 34 -3.23 -10.75 -2.97
CA VAL A 34 -4.32 -9.84 -3.41
C VAL A 34 -5.67 -10.34 -2.92
N ALA A 35 -5.98 -11.64 -3.12
CA ALA A 35 -7.23 -12.22 -2.65
C ALA A 35 -7.36 -12.18 -1.12
N PHE A 36 -6.27 -12.49 -0.41
CA PHE A 36 -6.23 -12.42 1.05
C PHE A 36 -6.45 -10.99 1.54
N ASN A 37 -5.77 -10.02 0.93
CA ASN A 37 -5.92 -8.59 1.23
C ASN A 37 -7.39 -8.17 1.09
N THR A 38 -8.03 -8.46 -0.04
CA THR A 38 -9.46 -8.18 -0.25
C THR A 38 -10.34 -8.77 0.85
N SER A 39 -10.08 -10.00 1.29
CA SER A 39 -10.84 -10.62 2.39
C SER A 39 -10.63 -9.92 3.75
N LEU A 40 -9.46 -9.35 3.98
CA LEU A 40 -9.18 -8.53 5.17
C LEU A 40 -9.88 -7.18 5.08
N TYR A 41 -10.00 -6.61 3.88
CA TYR A 41 -10.77 -5.38 3.66
C TYR A 41 -12.26 -5.56 3.95
N GLU A 42 -12.85 -6.66 3.49
CA GLU A 42 -14.29 -6.92 3.68
C GLU A 42 -14.65 -7.23 5.14
N ASN A 43 -13.72 -7.85 5.88
CA ASN A 43 -13.90 -8.18 7.28
C ASN A 43 -12.58 -7.97 8.04
N PRO A 44 -12.27 -6.72 8.42
CA PRO A 44 -10.98 -6.36 9.01
C PRO A 44 -10.87 -6.91 10.43
N PRO A 45 -9.93 -7.84 10.69
CA PRO A 45 -9.65 -8.26 12.05
C PRO A 45 -9.03 -7.11 12.84
N GLN A 46 -9.06 -7.21 14.17
CA GLN A 46 -8.51 -6.18 15.05
C GLN A 46 -7.04 -5.88 14.70
N GLY A 47 -6.74 -4.58 14.58
CA GLY A 47 -5.40 -4.10 14.31
C GLY A 47 -5.01 -4.12 12.84
N TYR A 48 -5.82 -4.65 11.92
CA TYR A 48 -5.50 -4.64 10.50
C TYR A 48 -5.34 -3.20 9.95
N SER A 49 -4.25 -2.97 9.20
CA SER A 49 -3.97 -1.71 8.53
C SER A 49 -3.95 -1.84 7.02
N ASP A 50 -3.04 -2.64 6.48
CA ASP A 50 -2.91 -2.85 5.03
C ASP A 50 -1.98 -4.04 4.74
N LEU A 51 -1.81 -4.38 3.46
CA LEU A 51 -0.87 -5.39 3.00
C LEU A 51 -0.08 -4.86 1.80
N TRP A 52 1.22 -5.14 1.75
CA TRP A 52 2.04 -4.84 0.58
C TRP A 52 3.05 -5.95 0.29
N ILE A 53 3.55 -5.97 -0.95
CA ILE A 53 4.48 -6.98 -1.42
C ILE A 53 5.87 -6.36 -1.47
N ARG A 54 6.80 -6.93 -0.72
CA ARG A 54 8.22 -6.61 -0.81
C ARG A 54 8.87 -7.59 -1.77
N HIS A 55 9.53 -7.09 -2.82
CA HIS A 55 10.24 -7.96 -3.76
C HIS A 55 11.73 -8.17 -3.40
N GLU A 56 12.34 -7.19 -2.71
CA GLU A 56 13.76 -7.12 -2.40
C GLU A 56 14.02 -6.50 -1.01
N PRO A 57 15.15 -6.80 -0.36
CA PRO A 57 16.17 -7.78 -0.77
C PRO A 57 15.69 -9.23 -0.61
N THR A 58 14.68 -9.45 0.22
CA THR A 58 14.01 -10.73 0.40
C THR A 58 12.52 -10.55 0.11
N PHE A 59 11.98 -11.45 -0.70
CA PHE A 59 10.57 -11.45 -1.04
C PHE A 59 9.72 -11.73 0.20
N ALA A 60 8.71 -10.91 0.44
CA ALA A 60 7.78 -11.08 1.55
C ALA A 60 6.43 -10.45 1.22
N ILE A 61 5.39 -11.02 1.82
CA ILE A 61 4.06 -10.42 1.95
C ILE A 61 4.02 -9.75 3.31
N VAL A 62 4.07 -8.42 3.31
CA VAL A 62 4.14 -7.64 4.55
C VAL A 62 2.75 -7.19 4.94
N LEU A 63 2.29 -7.70 6.07
CA LEU A 63 1.01 -7.35 6.67
C LEU A 63 1.22 -6.28 7.74
N ASN A 64 0.69 -5.10 7.49
CA ASN A 64 0.75 -4.00 8.43
C ASN A 64 -0.35 -4.13 9.48
N VAL A 65 0.04 -4.05 10.75
CA VAL A 65 -0.85 -4.23 11.90
C VAL A 65 -0.58 -3.19 12.99
N ARG A 66 -1.62 -2.72 13.65
CA ARG A 66 -1.53 -1.85 14.83
C ARG A 66 -1.77 -2.65 16.10
N PRO A 67 -0.84 -2.64 17.07
CA PRO A 67 -1.07 -3.24 18.39
C PRO A 67 -2.26 -2.64 19.16
N PRO A 68 -2.96 -3.43 19.99
CA PRO A 68 -2.83 -4.88 20.10
C PRO A 68 -3.50 -5.60 18.93
N TYR A 69 -2.91 -6.72 18.49
CA TYR A 69 -3.44 -7.57 17.43
C TYR A 69 -3.21 -9.06 17.75
N ASP A 70 -4.04 -9.94 17.19
CA ASP A 70 -3.89 -11.40 17.34
C ASP A 70 -3.21 -12.01 16.12
N ARG A 71 -1.90 -12.26 16.24
CA ARG A 71 -1.11 -12.88 15.17
C ARG A 71 -1.65 -14.24 14.74
N ALA A 72 -2.16 -15.05 15.67
CA ALA A 72 -2.69 -16.38 15.35
C ALA A 72 -3.97 -16.29 14.52
N ALA A 73 -4.84 -15.32 14.83
CA ALA A 73 -6.04 -15.06 14.04
C ALA A 73 -5.72 -14.66 12.59
N PHE A 74 -4.70 -13.84 12.37
CA PHE A 74 -4.24 -13.51 11.00
C PHE A 74 -3.70 -14.73 10.27
N LEU A 75 -2.84 -15.53 10.91
CA LEU A 75 -2.25 -16.73 10.30
C LEU A 75 -3.29 -17.81 9.99
N ALA A 76 -4.32 -17.95 10.84
CA ALA A 76 -5.43 -18.88 10.61
C ALA A 76 -6.24 -18.51 9.36
N ARG A 77 -6.39 -17.21 9.07
CA ARG A 77 -7.08 -16.71 7.87
C ARG A 77 -6.20 -16.70 6.63
N ALA A 78 -4.87 -16.64 6.79
CA ALA A 78 -3.94 -16.60 5.67
C ALA A 78 -3.95 -17.93 4.89
N PRO A 79 -4.08 -17.88 3.55
CA PRO A 79 -3.86 -19.05 2.70
C PRO A 79 -2.52 -19.71 2.98
N GLU A 80 -2.47 -21.04 2.94
CA GLU A 80 -1.26 -21.81 3.29
C GLU A 80 -0.03 -21.37 2.49
N VAL A 81 -0.22 -21.10 1.18
CA VAL A 81 0.84 -20.63 0.27
C VAL A 81 1.46 -19.29 0.68
N LEU A 82 0.75 -18.45 1.45
CA LEU A 82 1.29 -17.17 1.94
C LEU A 82 2.08 -17.30 3.25
N ARG A 83 1.81 -18.33 4.05
CA ARG A 83 2.26 -18.37 5.46
C ARG A 83 3.77 -18.32 5.61
N GLY A 84 4.51 -18.90 4.66
CA GLY A 84 5.97 -18.89 4.63
C GLY A 84 6.59 -17.55 4.24
N ASP A 85 5.84 -16.72 3.50
CA ASP A 85 6.28 -15.40 3.03
C ASP A 85 5.68 -14.24 3.87
N LEU A 86 4.83 -14.54 4.86
CA LEU A 86 4.10 -13.51 5.60
C LEU A 86 4.96 -12.91 6.73
N GLU A 87 5.17 -11.60 6.65
CA GLU A 87 5.81 -10.80 7.68
C GLU A 87 4.79 -9.85 8.32
N PHE A 88 4.95 -9.57 9.62
CA PHE A 88 4.13 -8.59 10.33
C PHE A 88 4.95 -7.33 10.55
N PHE A 89 4.40 -6.19 10.16
CA PHE A 89 5.01 -4.89 10.36
C PHE A 89 4.09 -4.02 11.21
N GLU A 90 4.60 -3.56 12.34
CA GLU A 90 3.79 -2.75 13.26
C GLU A 90 3.70 -1.30 12.78
N VAL A 91 2.49 -0.77 12.76
CA VAL A 91 2.16 0.61 12.39
C VAL A 91 1.30 1.27 13.45
N THR A 92 1.17 2.58 13.36
CA THR A 92 0.41 3.38 14.34
C THR A 92 -1.07 3.52 14.02
N ARG A 93 -1.49 3.19 12.78
CA ARG A 93 -2.87 3.40 12.29
C ARG A 93 -3.51 2.10 11.84
N THR A 94 -4.83 2.01 12.03
CA THR A 94 -5.65 0.99 11.36
C THR A 94 -6.09 1.49 10.00
N ARG A 95 -6.65 0.57 9.20
CA ARG A 95 -7.19 0.90 7.88
C ARG A 95 -8.25 2.00 7.94
N THR A 96 -9.18 1.88 8.88
CA THR A 96 -10.27 2.87 9.07
C THR A 96 -9.73 4.25 9.44
N GLU A 97 -8.65 4.32 10.22
CA GLU A 97 -8.02 5.60 10.57
C GLU A 97 -7.32 6.22 9.37
N ILE A 98 -6.63 5.40 8.56
CA ILE A 98 -6.01 5.84 7.31
C ILE A 98 -7.05 6.45 6.38
N GLU A 99 -8.16 5.75 6.14
CA GLU A 99 -9.25 6.22 5.25
C GLU A 99 -9.85 7.53 5.76
N ARG A 100 -10.19 7.57 7.05
CA ARG A 100 -10.75 8.79 7.68
C ARG A 100 -9.79 9.98 7.55
N ASP A 101 -8.52 9.79 7.87
CA ASP A 101 -7.56 10.90 7.87
C ASP A 101 -7.16 11.30 6.44
N GLN A 102 -7.12 10.35 5.50
CA GLN A 102 -6.98 10.63 4.07
C GLN A 102 -8.15 11.47 3.54
N ASP A 103 -9.39 11.12 3.91
CA ASP A 103 -10.57 11.91 3.52
C ASP A 103 -10.52 13.33 4.09
N ARG A 104 -10.06 13.50 5.33
CA ARG A 104 -9.86 14.82 5.95
C ARG A 104 -8.81 15.64 5.21
N ILE A 105 -7.70 15.01 4.81
CA ILE A 105 -6.65 15.65 4.01
C ILE A 105 -7.22 16.08 2.66
N ILE A 106 -7.88 15.18 1.94
CA ILE A 106 -8.48 15.46 0.62
C ILE A 106 -9.55 16.56 0.73
N ALA A 107 -10.38 16.53 1.78
CA ALA A 107 -11.39 17.55 2.02
C ALA A 107 -10.77 18.93 2.23
N SER A 108 -9.62 19.02 2.93
CA SER A 108 -8.88 20.27 3.10
C SER A 108 -8.28 20.81 1.79
N TRP A 109 -8.15 19.96 0.77
CA TRP A 109 -7.53 20.30 -0.50
C TRP A 109 -8.48 20.36 -1.70
N ARG A 110 -9.80 20.42 -1.48
CA ARG A 110 -10.81 20.45 -2.58
C ARG A 110 -10.59 21.53 -3.64
N GLY A 111 -9.88 22.61 -3.32
CA GLY A 111 -9.53 23.70 -4.26
C GLY A 111 -8.27 23.45 -5.10
N PHE A 112 -7.44 22.46 -4.75
CA PHE A 112 -6.19 22.15 -5.44
C PHE A 112 -6.43 21.00 -6.42
N ARG A 113 -5.95 21.14 -7.66
CA ARG A 113 -6.17 20.14 -8.72
C ARG A 113 -4.91 19.38 -9.15
N ASN A 114 -3.72 19.89 -8.80
CA ASN A 114 -2.45 19.36 -9.27
C ASN A 114 -1.67 18.69 -8.14
N TRP A 115 -2.22 17.60 -7.62
CA TRP A 115 -1.52 16.78 -6.64
C TRP A 115 -1.82 15.31 -6.85
N SER A 116 -0.91 14.49 -6.34
CA SER A 116 -1.02 13.03 -6.36
C SER A 116 -0.45 12.47 -5.07
N GLY A 117 -0.87 11.26 -4.70
CA GLY A 117 -0.37 10.57 -3.52
C GLY A 117 -1.49 9.98 -2.67
N GLY A 118 -1.12 9.61 -1.46
CA GLY A 118 -1.98 8.92 -0.52
C GLY A 118 -1.20 8.42 0.68
N TYR A 119 -1.72 7.41 1.35
CA TYR A 119 -1.01 6.75 2.44
C TYR A 119 0.09 5.81 1.92
N GLU A 120 1.29 5.97 2.46
CA GLU A 120 2.47 5.14 2.19
C GLU A 120 2.64 4.13 3.32
N VAL A 121 2.18 2.91 3.07
CA VAL A 121 2.18 1.81 4.05
C VAL A 121 3.57 1.45 4.57
N GLN A 122 4.62 1.66 3.78
CA GLN A 122 6.01 1.35 4.15
C GLN A 122 6.58 2.31 5.19
N THR A 123 6.10 3.55 5.22
CA THR A 123 6.63 4.61 6.11
C THR A 123 5.64 5.03 7.18
N ASP A 124 4.40 4.52 7.14
CA ASP A 124 3.29 4.91 8.04
C ASP A 124 3.06 6.44 8.00
N ARG A 125 3.08 7.00 6.79
CA ARG A 125 2.89 8.44 6.52
C ARG A 125 1.96 8.66 5.33
N PHE A 126 1.35 9.84 5.29
CA PHE A 126 0.69 10.32 4.09
C PHE A 126 1.71 11.06 3.24
N ARG A 127 1.93 10.61 2.00
CA ARG A 127 2.87 11.24 1.07
C ARG A 127 2.11 11.77 -0.13
N PHE A 128 2.28 13.06 -0.41
CA PHE A 128 1.73 13.68 -1.60
C PHE A 128 2.78 14.53 -2.31
N THR A 129 2.60 14.63 -3.63
CA THR A 129 3.43 15.46 -4.50
C THR A 129 2.58 16.60 -5.04
N THR A 130 3.09 17.82 -5.05
CA THR A 130 2.45 19.02 -5.63
C THR A 130 3.20 19.51 -6.87
N ALA A 131 2.58 20.35 -7.71
CA ALA A 131 3.21 20.79 -8.96
C ALA A 131 4.18 21.98 -8.79
N SER A 132 4.08 22.72 -7.69
CA SER A 132 4.93 23.89 -7.42
C SER A 132 5.12 24.15 -5.93
N ASP A 133 6.12 24.98 -5.59
CA ASP A 133 6.34 25.47 -4.23
C ASP A 133 5.17 26.33 -3.72
N ALA A 134 4.53 27.10 -4.59
CA ALA A 134 3.38 27.92 -4.23
C ALA A 134 2.17 27.06 -3.81
N GLU A 135 1.86 26.01 -4.59
CA GLU A 135 0.84 25.03 -4.21
C GLU A 135 1.23 24.25 -2.96
N HIS A 136 2.51 23.86 -2.83
CA HIS A 136 3.02 23.18 -1.64
C HIS A 136 2.74 24.00 -0.36
N ALA A 137 3.12 25.28 -0.36
CA ALA A 137 2.89 26.16 0.79
C ALA A 137 1.40 26.33 1.11
N ALA A 138 0.56 26.54 0.09
CA ALA A 138 -0.87 26.70 0.26
C ALA A 138 -1.56 25.42 0.78
N MET A 139 -1.19 24.25 0.24
CA MET A 139 -1.70 22.95 0.68
C MET A 139 -1.24 22.61 2.10
N ARG A 140 0.02 22.92 2.44
CA ARG A 140 0.55 22.74 3.79
C ARG A 140 -0.22 23.57 4.81
N ALA A 141 -0.54 24.82 4.47
CA ALA A 141 -1.31 25.71 5.32
C ALA A 141 -2.77 25.25 5.52
N ALA A 142 -3.37 24.65 4.49
CA ALA A 142 -4.73 24.14 4.51
C ALA A 142 -4.92 22.86 5.35
N LEU A 143 -3.84 22.11 5.64
CA LEU A 143 -3.92 20.85 6.38
C LEU A 143 -4.46 21.04 7.81
N PRO A 144 -5.33 20.12 8.28
CA PRO A 144 -5.73 20.03 9.68
C PRO A 144 -4.51 19.97 10.60
N ALA A 145 -4.51 20.76 11.68
CA ALA A 145 -3.33 20.94 12.54
C ALA A 145 -2.78 19.62 13.10
N ASP A 146 -3.68 18.69 13.44
CA ASP A 146 -3.37 17.35 13.97
C ASP A 146 -2.75 16.40 12.93
N LEU A 147 -2.92 16.69 11.63
CA LEU A 147 -2.41 15.85 10.53
C LEU A 147 -1.12 16.39 9.91
N ARG A 148 -0.71 17.64 10.20
CA ARG A 148 0.45 18.28 9.55
C ARG A 148 1.74 17.47 9.69
N GLU A 149 2.04 16.97 10.88
CA GLU A 149 3.25 16.18 11.12
C GLU A 149 3.18 14.77 10.50
N GLN A 150 1.99 14.34 10.07
CA GLN A 150 1.75 13.02 9.48
C GLN A 150 1.85 13.06 7.95
N VAL A 151 1.75 14.26 7.36
CA VAL A 151 1.77 14.49 5.92
C VAL A 151 3.15 14.96 5.49
N VAL A 152 3.75 14.22 4.56
CA VAL A 152 4.94 14.61 3.80
C VAL A 152 4.48 15.16 2.45
N LEU A 153 4.81 16.43 2.20
CA LEU A 153 4.60 17.06 0.90
C LEU A 153 5.94 17.24 0.20
N ALA A 154 5.98 16.91 -1.09
CA ALA A 154 7.13 17.14 -1.95
C ALA A 154 6.69 17.88 -3.22
N VAL A 155 7.59 18.66 -3.81
CA VAL A 155 7.38 19.22 -5.15
C VAL A 155 8.01 18.28 -6.16
N GLY A 156 7.28 17.95 -7.22
CA GLY A 156 7.78 17.01 -8.23
C GLY A 156 6.86 16.86 -9.43
N PRO A 157 7.33 16.12 -10.45
CA PRO A 157 6.52 15.84 -11.64
C PRO A 157 5.22 15.14 -11.24
N GLN A 158 4.10 15.69 -11.69
CA GLN A 158 2.79 15.07 -11.49
C GLN A 158 2.59 13.94 -12.52
N PRO A 159 1.90 12.85 -12.16
CA PRO A 159 1.42 11.90 -13.15
C PRO A 159 0.57 12.66 -14.17
N VAL A 160 0.93 12.55 -15.45
CA VAL A 160 0.14 13.14 -16.53
C VAL A 160 -1.23 12.46 -16.52
N PRO A 161 -2.35 13.21 -16.51
CA PRO A 161 -3.68 12.60 -16.62
C PRO A 161 -3.72 11.71 -17.85
N LEU A 162 -4.13 10.46 -17.70
CA LEU A 162 -4.45 9.62 -18.86
C LEU A 162 -5.58 10.30 -19.61
N SER A 163 -5.28 10.84 -20.80
CA SER A 163 -6.28 11.40 -21.71
C SER A 163 -7.35 10.33 -21.95
N ARG A 164 -8.60 10.66 -21.61
CA ARG A 164 -9.77 9.85 -21.96
C ARG A 164 -10.12 10.03 -23.43
#